data_AF-A0ABD3LFA6-F1
#
_entry.id   AF-A0ABD3LFA6-F1
#
_cell.length_a   1.000
_cell.length_b   1.000
_cell.length_c   1.000
_cell.angle_alpha   90.00
_cell.angle_beta   90.00
_cell.angle_gamma   90.00
#
_symmetry.space_group_name_H-M   'P 1'
#
loop_
_entity.id
_entity.type
_entity.pdbx_description
1 polymer ?
#
loop_
_entity_poly.entity_id
_entity_poly.type
_entity_poly.pdbx_seq_one_letter_code
_entity_poly.pdbx_strand_id
1 'polypeptide(L)'
;MEDRSPPPPPTMTTTSSHQDSDADTSVNFTVKFSGRSIPVAASPDSSIRDVKSLLQPLTNVLPRGQKLIFKGKILDDSTTLRASEVKSGAKVMLMASQGLHQGEGPILKAAPAQPIVRGTNRSSNVAKEKAAAKVDKTHLERWKITGVVALAERNLEFIPDEVWACGPSTRILDISNNSVECVPLRIGSLTSMQKLLMDANGLSDQSINWEGLSSLKFLTVLSMNQNDLTALPPALGAITSLRQLYFANNKLTSLPVEIGHLNQLEVLKVNNNRISTLPLQIGDCISLVEVTLVFLVLFVPNDSAFLEHEL
;
A
#
# COMPACT_ATOMS: atom_id res chain seq x y z
N MET A 1 1.57 -51.90 73.92
CA MET A 1 1.77 -50.45 74.13
C MET A 1 2.04 -49.84 72.76
N GLU A 2 1.08 -49.03 72.31
CA GLU A 2 1.05 -48.17 71.12
C GLU A 2 1.38 -48.77 69.75
N ASP A 3 0.29 -49.24 69.13
CA ASP A 3 0.09 -49.49 67.70
C ASP A 3 -0.05 -48.16 66.93
N ARG A 4 0.81 -47.92 65.94
CA ARG A 4 0.75 -46.75 65.05
C ARG A 4 0.18 -47.16 63.69
N SER A 5 -1.12 -46.95 63.51
CA SER A 5 -1.79 -47.00 62.21
C SER A 5 -1.79 -45.60 61.55
N PRO A 6 -1.47 -45.48 60.25
CA PRO A 6 -1.55 -44.22 59.51
C PRO A 6 -2.99 -43.85 59.11
N PRO A 7 -3.30 -42.56 58.88
CA PRO A 7 -4.65 -42.11 58.54
C PRO A 7 -5.05 -42.47 57.09
N PRO A 8 -6.36 -42.66 56.81
CA PRO A 8 -6.87 -43.03 55.49
C PRO A 8 -6.93 -41.84 54.50
N PRO A 9 -6.97 -42.11 53.18
CA PRO A 9 -7.02 -41.07 52.15
C PRO A 9 -8.41 -40.42 52.06
N PRO A 10 -8.51 -39.14 51.64
CA PRO A 10 -9.79 -38.47 51.47
C PRO A 10 -10.55 -38.97 50.24
N THR A 11 -11.85 -39.13 50.45
CA THR A 11 -12.88 -39.69 49.58
C THR A 11 -13.23 -38.75 48.40
N MET A 12 -13.39 -39.34 47.21
CA MET A 12 -14.02 -38.71 46.06
C MET A 12 -15.50 -38.37 46.36
N THR A 13 -15.87 -37.12 46.12
CA THR A 13 -17.27 -36.73 45.90
C THR A 13 -17.42 -36.21 44.49
N THR A 14 -18.31 -36.87 43.76
CA THR A 14 -18.75 -36.58 42.41
C THR A 14 -19.69 -35.38 42.41
N THR A 15 -19.38 -34.36 41.62
CA THR A 15 -20.40 -33.47 41.03
C THR A 15 -20.28 -33.58 39.53
N SER A 16 -21.31 -34.21 38.96
CA SER A 16 -21.55 -34.41 37.55
C SER A 16 -21.94 -33.11 36.85
N SER A 17 -21.45 -32.99 35.62
CA SER A 17 -22.11 -32.39 34.45
C SER A 17 -22.53 -30.92 34.51
N HIS A 18 -21.70 -30.07 33.90
CA HIS A 18 -22.14 -29.35 32.70
C HIS A 18 -20.95 -29.21 31.73
N GLN A 19 -20.96 -30.05 30.70
CA GLN A 19 -20.38 -29.71 29.41
C GLN A 19 -21.27 -28.61 28.81
N ASP A 20 -20.69 -27.45 28.56
CA ASP A 20 -21.12 -26.50 27.52
C ASP A 20 -19.85 -25.77 27.07
N SER A 21 -19.15 -26.34 26.10
CA SER A 21 -19.30 -26.02 24.67
C SER A 21 -18.63 -24.68 24.33
N ASP A 22 -17.31 -24.78 24.11
CA ASP A 22 -16.52 -23.86 23.27
C ASP A 22 -17.25 -23.62 21.93
N ALA A 23 -18.01 -22.54 21.84
CA ALA A 23 -18.74 -22.21 20.61
C ALA A 23 -19.09 -20.71 20.52
N ASP A 24 -18.13 -19.79 20.66
CA ASP A 24 -18.29 -18.43 20.07
C ASP A 24 -16.95 -17.75 19.71
N THR A 25 -15.88 -18.52 19.45
CA THR A 25 -14.55 -17.94 19.20
C THR A 25 -14.41 -17.24 17.85
N SER A 26 -15.30 -17.49 16.88
CA SER A 26 -15.31 -16.77 15.60
C SER A 26 -16.65 -16.90 14.86
N VAL A 27 -17.06 -15.80 14.23
CA VAL A 27 -18.17 -15.72 13.28
C VAL A 27 -17.61 -15.85 11.87
N ASN A 28 -17.96 -16.94 11.18
CA ASN A 28 -17.56 -17.19 9.80
C ASN A 28 -18.70 -16.78 8.84
N PHE A 29 -18.52 -15.73 8.05
CA PHE A 29 -19.53 -15.24 7.11
C PHE A 29 -18.94 -15.02 5.72
N THR A 30 -19.80 -14.83 4.72
CA THR A 30 -19.38 -14.61 3.33
C THR A 30 -19.73 -13.21 2.88
N VAL A 31 -18.76 -12.49 2.32
CA VAL A 31 -18.95 -11.17 1.72
C VAL A 31 -19.02 -11.30 0.20
N LYS A 32 -20.13 -10.87 -0.39
CA LYS A 32 -20.30 -10.81 -1.84
C LYS A 32 -19.80 -9.46 -2.36
N PHE A 33 -18.85 -9.49 -3.29
CA PHE A 33 -18.28 -8.31 -3.91
C PHE A 33 -17.93 -8.58 -5.38
N SER A 34 -18.43 -7.74 -6.30
CA SER A 34 -18.14 -7.82 -7.75
C SER A 34 -18.24 -9.25 -8.34
N GLY A 35 -19.34 -9.96 -8.02
CA GLY A 35 -19.59 -11.33 -8.48
C GLY A 35 -18.80 -12.44 -7.76
N ARG A 36 -17.89 -12.10 -6.84
CA ARG A 36 -17.09 -13.05 -6.03
C ARG A 36 -17.66 -13.19 -4.62
N SER A 37 -17.42 -14.35 -4.01
CA SER A 37 -17.77 -14.64 -2.60
C SER A 37 -16.50 -14.79 -1.79
N ILE A 38 -16.31 -13.92 -0.79
CA ILE A 38 -15.11 -13.82 0.04
C ILE A 38 -15.46 -14.39 1.43
N PRO A 39 -14.88 -15.51 1.86
CA PRO A 39 -15.06 -15.99 3.23
C PRO A 39 -14.30 -15.09 4.21
N VAL A 40 -14.96 -14.70 5.30
CA VAL A 40 -14.41 -13.84 6.35
C VAL A 40 -14.68 -14.49 7.70
N ALA A 41 -13.67 -14.54 8.56
CA ALA A 41 -13.77 -14.97 9.94
C ALA A 41 -13.39 -13.78 10.83
N ALA A 42 -14.25 -13.42 11.77
CA ALA A 42 -13.99 -12.34 12.72
C ALA A 42 -14.61 -12.66 14.09
N SER A 43 -14.13 -12.02 15.15
CA SER A 43 -14.75 -12.14 16.47
C SER A 43 -16.16 -11.53 16.43
N PRO A 44 -17.16 -12.11 17.13
CA PRO A 44 -18.49 -11.52 17.22
C PRO A 44 -18.48 -10.08 17.77
N ASP A 45 -17.47 -9.70 18.55
CA ASP A 45 -17.33 -8.37 19.13
C ASP A 45 -16.50 -7.41 18.26
N SER A 46 -15.97 -7.87 17.12
CA SER A 46 -15.31 -7.00 16.15
C SER A 46 -16.28 -5.97 15.57
N SER A 47 -15.80 -4.73 15.43
CA SER A 47 -16.58 -3.66 14.81
C SER A 47 -16.66 -3.84 13.29
N ILE A 48 -17.67 -3.23 12.68
CA ILE A 48 -17.79 -3.20 11.22
C ILE A 48 -16.60 -2.47 10.58
N ARG A 49 -16.00 -1.49 11.26
CA ARG A 49 -14.76 -0.85 10.81
C ARG A 49 -13.62 -1.86 10.69
N ASP A 50 -13.44 -2.74 11.67
CA ASP A 50 -12.39 -3.77 11.65
C ASP A 50 -12.62 -4.77 10.50
N VAL A 51 -13.87 -5.14 10.26
CA VAL A 51 -14.26 -5.99 9.13
C VAL A 51 -13.95 -5.32 7.78
N LYS A 52 -14.21 -4.01 7.65
CA LYS A 52 -13.87 -3.25 6.44
C LYS A 52 -12.36 -3.19 6.21
N SER A 53 -11.58 -3.03 7.28
CA SER A 53 -10.11 -3.08 7.22
C SER A 53 -9.62 -4.47 6.77
N LEU A 54 -10.24 -5.55 7.24
CA LEU A 54 -9.94 -6.91 6.82
C LEU A 54 -10.29 -7.17 5.34
N LEU A 55 -11.36 -6.54 4.83
CA LEU A 55 -11.82 -6.66 3.45
C LEU A 55 -11.04 -5.79 2.46
N GLN A 56 -10.39 -4.71 2.91
CA GLN A 56 -9.61 -3.81 2.06
C GLN A 56 -8.60 -4.55 1.17
N PRO A 57 -7.72 -5.41 1.70
CA PRO A 57 -6.75 -6.12 0.87
C PRO A 57 -7.39 -7.15 -0.07
N LEU A 58 -8.61 -7.63 0.23
CA LEU A 58 -9.31 -8.64 -0.56
C LEU A 58 -10.12 -8.02 -1.70
N THR A 59 -10.51 -6.76 -1.56
CA THR A 59 -11.45 -6.08 -2.47
C THR A 59 -10.80 -4.94 -3.24
N ASN A 60 -9.61 -4.49 -2.81
CA ASN A 60 -8.93 -3.31 -3.34
C ASN A 60 -9.75 -2.00 -3.18
N VAL A 61 -10.67 -1.99 -2.21
CA VAL A 61 -11.52 -0.83 -1.88
C VAL A 61 -11.12 -0.33 -0.51
N LEU A 62 -10.80 0.96 -0.39
CA LEU A 62 -10.48 1.58 0.90
C LEU A 62 -11.66 1.44 1.89
N PRO A 63 -11.45 1.27 3.20
CA PRO A 63 -12.53 1.09 4.19
C PRO A 63 -13.59 2.20 4.13
N ARG A 64 -13.17 3.45 3.92
CA ARG A 64 -14.04 4.62 3.71
C ARG A 64 -14.95 4.51 2.48
N GLY A 65 -14.55 3.73 1.47
CA GLY A 65 -15.32 3.47 0.25
C GLY A 65 -16.19 2.23 0.33
N GLN A 66 -16.06 1.42 1.39
CA GLN A 66 -16.79 0.17 1.59
C GLN A 66 -18.12 0.41 2.32
N LYS A 67 -19.23 -0.05 1.74
CA LYS A 67 -20.55 -0.12 2.39
C LYS A 67 -20.96 -1.59 2.52
N LEU A 68 -20.99 -2.07 3.76
CA LEU A 68 -21.46 -3.43 4.07
C LEU A 68 -22.96 -3.41 4.29
N ILE A 69 -23.66 -4.33 3.63
CA ILE A 69 -25.12 -4.43 3.64
C ILE A 69 -25.50 -5.85 4.08
N PHE A 70 -26.31 -5.94 5.13
CA PHE A 70 -26.84 -7.21 5.62
C PHE A 70 -28.34 -7.07 5.90
N LYS A 71 -29.13 -8.05 5.45
CA LYS A 71 -30.61 -8.03 5.53
C LYS A 71 -31.24 -6.70 5.03
N GLY A 72 -30.68 -6.08 4.00
CA GLY A 72 -31.18 -4.82 3.43
C GLY A 72 -30.83 -3.55 4.21
N LYS A 73 -30.04 -3.64 5.29
CA LYS A 73 -29.56 -2.50 6.07
C LYS A 73 -28.06 -2.28 5.85
N ILE A 74 -27.65 -1.03 5.72
CA ILE A 74 -26.23 -0.66 5.72
C ILE A 74 -25.73 -0.75 7.17
N LEU A 75 -24.60 -1.42 7.36
CA LEU A 75 -23.99 -1.60 8.67
C LEU A 75 -23.12 -0.38 9.02
N ASP A 76 -23.27 0.10 10.26
CA ASP A 76 -22.56 1.26 10.78
C ASP A 76 -21.18 0.87 11.33
N ASP A 77 -20.16 1.70 11.11
CA ASP A 77 -18.77 1.42 11.48
C ASP A 77 -18.56 1.16 12.97
N SER A 78 -19.38 1.78 13.84
CA SER A 78 -19.30 1.65 15.29
C SER A 78 -20.00 0.40 15.84
N THR A 79 -20.86 -0.24 15.04
CA THR A 79 -21.58 -1.43 15.47
C THR A 79 -20.70 -2.67 15.41
N THR A 80 -20.97 -3.65 16.27
CA THR A 80 -20.30 -4.96 16.25
C THR A 80 -21.04 -5.94 15.34
N LEU A 81 -20.38 -7.03 14.97
CA LEU A 81 -21.03 -8.13 14.24
C LEU A 81 -22.19 -8.74 15.03
N ARG A 82 -22.03 -8.87 16.36
CA ARG A 82 -23.08 -9.31 17.29
C ARG A 82 -24.29 -8.36 17.28
N ALA A 83 -24.06 -7.05 17.39
CA ALA A 83 -25.13 -6.05 17.36
C ALA A 83 -25.82 -5.95 15.99
N SER A 84 -25.10 -6.29 14.92
CA SER A 84 -25.61 -6.35 13.54
C SER A 84 -26.31 -7.67 13.19
N GLU A 85 -26.45 -8.59 14.15
CA GLU A 85 -26.98 -9.96 13.99
C GLU A 85 -26.28 -10.78 12.89
N VAL A 86 -25.03 -10.48 12.57
CA VAL A 86 -24.26 -11.24 11.59
C VAL A 86 -23.76 -12.51 12.26
N LYS A 87 -24.41 -13.64 11.95
CA LYS A 87 -24.07 -14.97 12.49
C LYS A 87 -23.22 -15.78 11.52
N SER A 88 -22.65 -16.88 12.00
CA SER A 88 -21.91 -17.82 11.15
C SER A 88 -22.82 -18.33 10.01
N GLY A 89 -22.29 -18.34 8.78
CA GLY A 89 -23.03 -18.63 7.55
C GLY A 89 -23.75 -17.44 6.90
N ALA A 90 -23.71 -16.24 7.50
CA ALA A 90 -24.35 -15.05 6.94
C ALA A 90 -23.75 -14.64 5.58
N LYS A 91 -24.59 -14.06 4.73
CA LYS A 91 -24.18 -13.46 3.45
C LYS A 91 -24.33 -11.95 3.54
N VAL A 92 -23.20 -11.25 3.57
CA VAL A 92 -23.11 -9.79 3.59
C VAL A 92 -22.76 -9.31 2.18
N MET A 93 -23.36 -8.22 1.71
CA MET A 93 -23.00 -7.61 0.44
C MET A 93 -22.06 -6.43 0.68
N LEU A 94 -21.02 -6.31 -0.13
CA LEU A 94 -20.15 -5.15 -0.13
C LEU A 94 -20.43 -4.32 -1.39
N MET A 95 -20.71 -3.04 -1.19
CA MET A 95 -20.79 -2.03 -2.24
C MET A 95 -19.59 -1.10 -2.13
N ALA A 96 -18.91 -0.85 -3.25
CA ALA A 96 -17.86 0.14 -3.34
C ALA A 96 -18.44 1.48 -3.84
N SER A 97 -17.96 2.57 -3.25
CA SER A 97 -18.27 3.93 -3.71
C SER A 97 -17.48 4.19 -5.00
N GLN A 98 -18.15 4.62 -6.07
CA GLN A 98 -17.48 4.96 -7.32
C GLN A 98 -16.41 6.05 -7.09
N GLY A 99 -15.23 5.88 -7.66
CA GLY A 99 -14.08 6.78 -7.47
C GLY A 99 -13.17 6.45 -6.29
N LEU A 100 -13.49 5.44 -5.46
CA LEU A 100 -12.61 4.91 -4.41
C LEU A 100 -12.02 3.52 -4.69
N HIS A 101 -12.12 3.09 -5.94
CA HIS A 101 -11.28 2.02 -6.45
C HIS A 101 -9.87 2.59 -6.62
N GLN A 102 -8.85 1.95 -6.04
CA GLN A 102 -7.48 2.22 -6.46
C GLN A 102 -7.46 1.93 -7.97
N GLY A 103 -7.13 2.95 -8.77
CA GLY A 103 -7.50 3.10 -10.19
C GLY A 103 -7.40 1.85 -11.05
N GLU A 104 -8.22 1.81 -12.10
CA GLU A 104 -8.32 0.68 -13.03
C GLU A 104 -6.95 0.20 -13.49
N GLY A 105 -6.71 -1.10 -13.25
CA GLY A 105 -5.61 -1.82 -13.90
C GLY A 105 -5.78 -1.81 -15.42
N PRO A 106 -4.73 -2.17 -16.17
CA PRO A 106 -4.74 -2.08 -17.62
C PRO A 106 -5.91 -2.87 -18.20
N ILE A 107 -6.67 -2.18 -19.05
CA ILE A 107 -7.65 -2.75 -19.97
C ILE A 107 -6.97 -3.88 -20.73
N LEU A 108 -7.30 -5.13 -20.40
CA LEU A 108 -6.94 -6.27 -21.24
C LEU A 108 -7.72 -6.12 -22.54
N LYS A 109 -7.02 -5.70 -23.60
CA LYS A 109 -7.48 -5.86 -24.98
C LYS A 109 -8.02 -7.29 -25.15
N ALA A 110 -9.22 -7.38 -25.71
CA ALA A 110 -9.96 -8.61 -25.94
C ALA A 110 -9.07 -9.73 -26.51
N ALA A 111 -8.99 -10.85 -25.77
CA ALA A 111 -8.53 -12.10 -26.32
C ALA A 111 -9.68 -12.75 -27.11
N PRO A 112 -9.47 -13.19 -28.36
CA PRO A 112 -10.53 -13.86 -29.13
C PRO A 112 -10.89 -15.18 -28.45
N ALA A 113 -12.16 -15.34 -28.10
CA ALA A 113 -12.70 -16.60 -27.60
C ALA A 113 -12.69 -17.64 -28.73
N GLN A 114 -11.87 -18.68 -28.61
CA GLN A 114 -12.09 -19.91 -29.36
C GLN A 114 -13.06 -20.82 -28.59
N PRO A 115 -14.03 -21.46 -29.26
CA PRO A 115 -15.04 -22.26 -28.58
C PRO A 115 -14.42 -23.57 -28.09
N ILE A 116 -14.60 -23.87 -26.80
CA ILE A 116 -14.33 -25.19 -26.23
C ILE A 116 -15.37 -26.17 -26.78
N VAL A 117 -14.92 -27.08 -27.66
CA VAL A 117 -15.72 -28.25 -28.06
C VAL A 117 -15.69 -29.26 -26.92
N ARG A 118 -16.89 -29.56 -26.37
CA ARG A 118 -17.11 -30.68 -25.46
C ARG A 118 -16.87 -31.99 -26.21
N GLY A 119 -15.86 -32.75 -25.79
CA GLY A 119 -15.60 -34.12 -26.24
C GLY A 119 -15.35 -35.05 -25.06
N THR A 120 -16.26 -36.00 -24.88
CA THR A 120 -16.21 -37.09 -23.91
C THR A 120 -15.14 -38.13 -24.26
N ASN A 121 -14.26 -38.51 -23.33
CA ASN A 121 -14.06 -39.90 -22.86
C ASN A 121 -12.72 -40.13 -22.12
N ARG A 122 -12.89 -40.75 -20.94
CA ARG A 122 -12.15 -41.85 -20.30
C ARG A 122 -10.60 -41.91 -20.26
N SER A 123 -10.17 -42.07 -19.00
CA SER A 123 -9.12 -42.96 -18.46
C SER A 123 -7.65 -42.66 -18.77
N SER A 124 -6.92 -42.26 -17.73
CA SER A 124 -5.90 -43.11 -17.11
C SER A 124 -5.35 -42.47 -15.84
N ASN A 125 -5.18 -43.30 -14.82
CA ASN A 125 -4.54 -43.00 -13.55
C ASN A 125 -3.08 -42.59 -13.77
N VAL A 126 -2.71 -41.40 -13.28
CA VAL A 126 -1.37 -41.17 -12.73
C VAL A 126 -1.54 -40.41 -11.42
N ALA A 127 -1.40 -41.16 -10.32
CA ALA A 127 -1.24 -40.59 -9.00
C ALA A 127 0.04 -39.76 -8.98
N LYS A 128 -0.08 -38.44 -9.13
CA LYS A 128 0.90 -37.50 -8.59
C LYS A 128 0.32 -37.01 -7.27
N GLU A 129 0.79 -37.63 -6.19
CA GLU A 129 0.75 -37.05 -4.86
C GLU A 129 1.22 -35.59 -4.98
N LYS A 130 0.24 -34.70 -4.97
CA LYS A 130 0.48 -33.27 -4.91
C LYS A 130 0.86 -33.02 -3.46
N ALA A 131 2.16 -33.18 -3.18
CA ALA A 131 2.75 -32.80 -1.91
C ALA A 131 2.15 -31.46 -1.51
N ALA A 132 1.39 -31.48 -0.43
CA ALA A 132 0.79 -30.31 0.17
C ALA A 132 1.94 -29.47 0.73
N ALA A 133 2.55 -28.68 -0.16
CA ALA A 133 3.46 -27.62 0.23
C ALA A 133 2.59 -26.56 0.91
N LYS A 134 2.46 -26.69 2.23
CA LYS A 134 2.17 -25.58 3.14
C LYS A 134 3.32 -24.58 2.96
N VAL A 135 3.19 -23.70 1.98
CA VAL A 135 4.12 -22.59 1.80
C VAL A 135 3.41 -21.40 2.40
N ASP A 136 3.93 -20.89 3.51
CA ASP A 136 3.78 -19.49 3.88
C ASP A 136 4.16 -18.68 2.64
N LYS A 137 3.15 -18.20 1.91
CA LYS A 137 3.33 -17.29 0.77
C LYS A 137 3.68 -15.93 1.35
N THR A 138 4.93 -15.83 1.82
CA THR A 138 5.52 -14.67 2.48
C THR A 138 5.29 -13.43 1.61
N HIS A 139 5.01 -12.29 2.24
CA HIS A 139 4.69 -11.03 1.55
C HIS A 139 5.73 -10.65 0.48
N LEU A 140 6.98 -11.11 0.63
CA LEU A 140 8.06 -11.01 -0.34
C LEU A 140 7.71 -11.58 -1.73
N GLU A 141 7.12 -12.77 -1.82
CA GLU A 141 6.72 -13.36 -3.11
C GLU A 141 5.62 -12.52 -3.77
N ARG A 142 4.68 -12.01 -2.97
CA ARG A 142 3.64 -11.09 -3.47
C ARG A 142 4.25 -9.81 -4.02
N TRP A 143 5.22 -9.22 -3.31
CA TRP A 143 5.91 -8.01 -3.76
C TRP A 143 6.72 -8.27 -5.02
N LYS A 144 7.38 -9.42 -5.16
CA LYS A 144 8.08 -9.78 -6.40
C LYS A 144 7.13 -9.94 -7.58
N ILE A 145 5.98 -10.58 -7.39
CA ILE A 145 4.99 -10.78 -8.46
C ILE A 145 4.31 -9.47 -8.87
N THR A 146 3.90 -8.66 -7.90
CA THR A 146 3.14 -7.42 -8.17
C THR A 146 4.06 -6.25 -8.53
N GLY A 147 5.27 -6.25 -8.00
CA GLY A 147 6.18 -5.12 -8.00
C GLY A 147 5.72 -3.95 -7.13
N VAL A 148 4.76 -4.16 -6.23
CA VAL A 148 4.20 -3.11 -5.38
C VAL A 148 4.50 -3.44 -3.93
N VAL A 149 5.24 -2.55 -3.28
CA VAL A 149 5.59 -2.60 -1.87
C VAL A 149 4.89 -1.43 -1.18
N ALA A 150 3.80 -1.71 -0.48
CA ALA A 150 3.00 -0.72 0.24
C ALA A 150 3.20 -0.87 1.75
N LEU A 151 4.00 0.00 2.32
CA LEU A 151 4.47 0.04 3.70
C LEU A 151 4.15 1.36 4.40
N ALA A 152 3.20 2.14 3.85
CA ALA A 152 2.75 3.36 4.50
C ALA A 152 2.07 3.11 5.85
N GLU A 153 2.26 4.03 6.80
CA GLU A 153 1.63 4.01 8.13
C GLU A 153 1.96 2.76 8.96
N ARG A 154 3.25 2.41 9.03
CA ARG A 154 3.74 1.19 9.72
C ARG A 154 4.73 1.47 10.85
N ASN A 155 4.90 2.74 11.23
CA ASN A 155 5.87 3.18 12.24
C ASN A 155 7.28 2.64 11.97
N LEU A 156 7.68 2.58 10.69
CA LEU A 156 9.00 2.10 10.30
C LEU A 156 10.06 3.16 10.60
N GLU A 157 11.14 2.74 11.24
CA GLU A 157 12.34 3.57 11.42
C GLU A 157 13.37 3.34 10.30
N PHE A 158 13.26 2.21 9.60
CA PHE A 158 14.14 1.84 8.49
C PHE A 158 13.35 1.07 7.42
N ILE A 159 13.88 1.09 6.19
CA ILE A 159 13.33 0.31 5.09
C ILE A 159 13.72 -1.17 5.31
N PRO A 160 12.75 -2.10 5.41
CA PRO A 160 13.03 -3.49 5.77
C PRO A 160 13.78 -4.25 4.67
N ASP A 161 14.61 -5.22 5.08
CA ASP A 161 15.52 -5.94 4.18
C ASP A 161 14.81 -6.69 3.04
N GLU A 162 13.55 -7.08 3.27
CA GLU A 162 12.70 -7.73 2.28
C GLU A 162 12.44 -6.83 1.07
N VAL A 163 12.43 -5.51 1.22
CA VAL A 163 12.30 -4.56 0.09
C VAL A 163 13.51 -4.68 -0.82
N TRP A 164 14.71 -4.78 -0.24
CA TRP A 164 15.94 -4.96 -1.00
C TRP A 164 15.99 -6.32 -1.68
N ALA A 165 15.44 -7.35 -1.04
CA ALA A 165 15.33 -8.70 -1.62
C ALA A 165 14.38 -8.78 -2.83
N CYS A 166 13.48 -7.82 -3.03
CA CYS A 166 12.69 -7.71 -4.25
C CYS A 166 13.53 -7.24 -5.46
N GLY A 167 14.58 -6.45 -5.22
CA GLY A 167 15.51 -5.94 -6.24
C GLY A 167 14.79 -5.34 -7.46
N PRO A 168 15.06 -5.82 -8.69
CA PRO A 168 14.47 -5.29 -9.91
C PRO A 168 12.97 -5.58 -10.05
N SER A 169 12.35 -6.32 -9.13
CA SER A 169 10.92 -6.59 -9.19
C SER A 169 10.10 -5.40 -8.68
N THR A 170 10.66 -4.56 -7.81
CA THR A 170 9.95 -3.43 -7.21
C THR A 170 9.79 -2.31 -8.25
N ARG A 171 8.54 -1.97 -8.53
CA ARG A 171 8.12 -0.86 -9.39
C ARG A 171 7.54 0.29 -8.59
N ILE A 172 6.83 0.01 -7.51
CA ILE A 172 6.22 1.01 -6.64
C ILE A 172 6.66 0.70 -5.21
N LEU A 173 7.30 1.67 -4.57
CA LEU A 173 7.61 1.64 -3.15
C LEU A 173 6.91 2.82 -2.48
N ASP A 174 6.02 2.51 -1.55
CA ASP A 174 5.35 3.50 -0.71
C ASP A 174 5.71 3.22 0.75
N ILE A 175 6.49 4.12 1.35
CA ILE A 175 6.90 4.10 2.75
C ILE A 175 6.44 5.39 3.45
N SER A 176 5.38 6.03 2.94
CA SER A 176 4.88 7.30 3.47
C SER A 176 4.32 7.17 4.90
N ASN A 177 4.28 8.26 5.67
CA ASN A 177 3.76 8.29 7.05
C ASN A 177 4.48 7.26 7.96
N ASN A 178 5.80 7.32 7.99
CA ASN A 178 6.64 6.51 8.88
C ASN A 178 7.66 7.43 9.58
N SER A 179 8.70 6.86 10.17
CA SER A 179 9.80 7.59 10.80
C SER A 179 11.15 7.15 10.21
N VAL A 180 11.20 6.92 8.89
CA VAL A 180 12.38 6.36 8.23
C VAL A 180 13.55 7.31 8.38
N GLU A 181 14.59 6.88 9.10
CA GLU A 181 15.74 7.73 9.46
C GLU A 181 16.61 8.05 8.24
N CYS A 182 16.76 7.08 7.32
CA CYS A 182 17.60 7.23 6.14
C CYS A 182 17.16 6.37 4.93
N VAL A 183 17.51 6.87 3.75
CA VAL A 183 17.39 6.18 2.46
C VAL A 183 18.81 5.84 1.98
N PRO A 184 19.26 4.57 2.07
CA PRO A 184 20.64 4.19 1.81
C PRO A 184 20.97 4.08 0.31
N LEU A 185 22.26 4.03 -0.04
CA LEU A 185 22.75 3.81 -1.43
C LEU A 185 22.10 2.59 -2.11
N ARG A 186 21.76 1.57 -1.32
CA ARG A 186 21.11 0.33 -1.80
C ARG A 186 19.75 0.60 -2.46
N ILE A 187 19.12 1.77 -2.26
CA ILE A 187 17.90 2.14 -3.01
C ILE A 187 18.09 1.99 -4.53
N GLY A 188 19.32 2.19 -5.03
CA GLY A 188 19.67 1.99 -6.44
C GLY A 188 19.56 0.55 -6.94
N SER A 189 19.47 -0.46 -6.07
CA SER A 189 19.25 -1.85 -6.48
C SER A 189 17.83 -2.12 -7.00
N LEU A 190 16.89 -1.20 -6.75
CA LEU A 190 15.50 -1.31 -7.21
C LEU A 190 15.38 -0.81 -8.66
N THR A 191 16.13 -1.43 -9.57
CA THR A 191 16.39 -0.87 -10.91
C THR A 191 15.16 -0.69 -11.79
N SER A 192 14.03 -1.37 -11.52
CA SER A 192 12.76 -1.19 -12.25
C SER A 192 11.78 -0.23 -11.56
N MET A 193 12.23 0.51 -10.55
CA MET A 193 11.36 1.39 -9.77
C MET A 193 10.82 2.53 -10.64
N GLN A 194 9.51 2.72 -10.59
CA GLN A 194 8.75 3.73 -11.33
C GLN A 194 8.20 4.81 -10.42
N LYS A 195 7.81 4.44 -9.19
CA LYS A 195 7.24 5.36 -8.20
C LYS A 195 7.87 5.11 -6.83
N LEU A 196 8.36 6.19 -6.23
CA LEU A 196 8.89 6.19 -4.87
C LEU A 196 8.15 7.26 -4.06
N LEU A 197 7.39 6.81 -3.07
CA LEU A 197 6.60 7.66 -2.17
C LEU A 197 7.17 7.55 -0.76
N MET A 198 7.67 8.67 -0.24
CA MET A 198 8.34 8.76 1.07
C MET A 198 7.85 10.00 1.81
N ASP A 199 6.56 10.31 1.66
CA ASP A 199 5.95 11.47 2.30
C ASP A 199 5.93 11.30 3.82
N ALA A 200 6.02 12.39 4.59
CA ALA A 200 5.87 12.38 6.04
C ALA A 200 6.76 11.33 6.76
N ASN A 201 8.08 11.46 6.61
CA ASN A 201 9.08 10.64 7.29
C ASN A 201 10.07 11.44 8.16
N GLY A 202 9.99 12.78 8.15
CA GLY A 202 10.98 13.62 8.84
C GLY A 202 12.38 13.55 8.20
N LEU A 203 12.46 13.19 6.91
CA LEU A 203 13.74 13.04 6.22
C LEU A 203 14.45 14.39 6.09
N SER A 204 15.76 14.41 6.38
CA SER A 204 16.66 15.54 6.16
C SER A 204 17.53 15.33 4.92
N ASP A 205 18.21 16.37 4.45
CA ASP A 205 19.07 16.29 3.26
C ASP A 205 20.17 15.22 3.39
N GLN A 206 20.71 15.05 4.61
CA GLN A 206 21.77 14.07 4.91
C GLN A 206 21.23 12.64 5.07
N SER A 207 19.93 12.49 5.29
CA SER A 207 19.27 11.19 5.42
C SER A 207 19.12 10.48 4.08
N ILE A 208 19.30 11.17 2.96
CA ILE A 208 18.99 10.64 1.62
C ILE A 208 20.27 10.42 0.82
N ASN A 209 20.49 9.18 0.37
CA ASN A 209 21.54 8.89 -0.60
C ASN A 209 21.06 9.16 -2.03
N TRP A 210 21.38 10.34 -2.54
CA TRP A 210 20.99 10.79 -3.87
C TRP A 210 21.73 10.11 -5.01
N GLU A 211 22.94 9.59 -4.77
CA GLU A 211 23.68 8.78 -5.75
C GLU A 211 22.89 7.51 -6.08
N GLY A 212 22.39 6.81 -5.06
CA GLY A 212 21.53 5.65 -5.21
C GLY A 212 20.24 5.98 -5.97
N LEU A 213 19.58 7.10 -5.63
CA LEU A 213 18.39 7.55 -6.35
C LEU A 213 18.67 7.90 -7.81
N SER A 214 19.81 8.53 -8.10
CA SER A 214 20.24 8.92 -9.45
C SER A 214 20.46 7.74 -10.41
N SER A 215 20.66 6.54 -9.86
CA SER A 215 20.82 5.31 -10.62
C SER A 215 19.49 4.75 -11.17
N LEU A 216 18.34 5.21 -10.66
CA LEU A 216 17.01 4.68 -10.99
C LEU A 216 16.48 5.24 -12.30
N LYS A 217 16.84 4.61 -13.42
CA LYS A 217 16.56 5.11 -14.79
C LYS A 217 15.11 5.05 -15.24
N PHE A 218 14.23 4.42 -14.46
CA PHE A 218 12.80 4.31 -14.76
C PHE A 218 11.92 5.06 -13.76
N LEU A 219 12.52 5.82 -12.83
CA LEU A 219 11.78 6.54 -11.81
C LEU A 219 11.04 7.72 -12.46
N THR A 220 9.71 7.62 -12.47
CA THR A 220 8.81 8.63 -13.05
C THR A 220 8.15 9.52 -12.00
N VAL A 221 7.94 9.01 -10.80
CA VAL A 221 7.29 9.74 -9.70
C VAL A 221 8.16 9.66 -8.46
N LEU A 222 8.53 10.82 -7.93
CA LEU A 222 9.21 10.95 -6.65
C LEU A 222 8.41 11.88 -5.75
N SER A 223 7.97 11.36 -4.61
CA SER A 223 7.22 12.11 -3.60
C SER A 223 7.95 12.06 -2.27
N MET A 224 8.27 13.24 -1.74
CA MET A 224 8.88 13.48 -0.44
C MET A 224 8.22 14.67 0.25
N ASN A 225 6.90 14.79 0.14
CA ASN A 225 6.14 15.84 0.81
C ASN A 225 6.27 15.70 2.34
N GLN A 226 6.09 16.80 3.08
CA GLN A 226 6.04 16.78 4.54
C GLN A 226 7.29 16.17 5.19
N ASN A 227 8.47 16.52 4.69
CA ASN A 227 9.75 16.16 5.29
C ASN A 227 10.48 17.45 5.75
N ASP A 228 11.73 17.31 6.20
CA ASP A 228 12.54 18.40 6.74
C ASP A 228 13.66 18.84 5.77
N LEU A 229 13.46 18.65 4.47
CA LEU A 229 14.47 18.94 3.46
C LEU A 229 14.73 20.45 3.33
N THR A 230 16.00 20.85 3.27
CA THR A 230 16.42 22.25 3.16
C THR A 230 17.04 22.60 1.80
N ALA A 231 17.58 21.60 1.10
CA ALA A 231 18.09 21.72 -0.26
C ALA A 231 17.93 20.41 -1.04
N LEU A 232 17.82 20.51 -2.36
CA LEU A 232 17.90 19.36 -3.28
C LEU A 232 19.26 19.39 -3.98
N PRO A 233 19.98 18.26 -4.09
CA PRO A 233 21.31 18.24 -4.68
C PRO A 233 21.27 18.21 -6.22
N PRO A 234 22.39 18.57 -6.87
CA PRO A 234 22.56 18.47 -8.32
C PRO A 234 22.24 17.07 -8.90
N ALA A 235 22.49 16.01 -8.13
CA ALA A 235 22.22 14.63 -8.51
C ALA A 235 20.75 14.36 -8.87
N LEU A 236 19.80 15.18 -8.39
CA LEU A 236 18.39 15.10 -8.79
C LEU A 236 18.23 15.24 -10.31
N GLY A 237 19.00 16.12 -10.95
CA GLY A 237 18.96 16.34 -12.41
C GLY A 237 19.44 15.15 -13.24
N ALA A 238 20.08 14.16 -12.63
CA ALA A 238 20.49 12.93 -13.32
C ALA A 238 19.33 11.91 -13.48
N ILE A 239 18.20 12.12 -12.80
CA ILE A 239 17.00 11.26 -12.90
C ILE A 239 16.09 11.80 -14.02
N THR A 240 16.60 11.80 -15.26
CA THR A 240 15.94 12.42 -16.42
C THR A 240 14.61 11.77 -16.83
N SER A 241 14.28 10.60 -16.25
CA SER A 241 13.01 9.89 -16.41
C SER A 241 11.85 10.44 -15.57
N LEU A 242 12.12 11.39 -14.67
CA LEU A 242 11.11 11.96 -13.78
C LEU A 242 10.06 12.74 -14.56
N ARG A 243 8.80 12.50 -14.22
CA ARG A 243 7.62 13.21 -14.73
C ARG A 243 6.91 14.00 -13.65
N GLN A 244 6.94 13.51 -12.42
CA GLN A 244 6.24 14.13 -11.30
C GLN A 244 7.15 14.23 -10.09
N LEU A 245 7.31 15.46 -9.59
CA LEU A 245 8.07 15.78 -8.40
C LEU A 245 7.17 16.44 -7.36
N TYR A 246 7.11 15.84 -6.18
CA TYR A 246 6.33 16.35 -5.05
C TYR A 246 7.25 16.53 -3.83
N PHE A 247 7.49 17.79 -3.47
CA PHE A 247 8.32 18.23 -2.35
C PHE A 247 7.59 19.29 -1.50
N ALA A 248 6.26 19.29 -1.53
CA ALA A 248 5.46 20.24 -0.79
C ALA A 248 5.62 20.08 0.73
N ASN A 249 5.49 21.17 1.48
CA ASN A 249 5.64 21.20 2.94
C ASN A 249 7.03 20.71 3.39
N ASN A 250 8.09 21.26 2.82
CA ASN A 250 9.47 21.07 3.28
C ASN A 250 10.04 22.44 3.73
N LYS A 251 11.36 22.53 3.90
CA LYS A 251 12.08 23.76 4.25
C LYS A 251 13.03 24.21 3.12
N LEU A 252 12.75 23.79 1.88
CA LEU A 252 13.61 24.07 0.72
C LEU A 252 13.77 25.58 0.54
N THR A 253 15.00 26.03 0.35
CA THR A 253 15.33 27.45 0.15
C THR A 253 15.53 27.83 -1.32
N SER A 254 15.90 26.85 -2.14
CA SER A 254 16.06 26.99 -3.59
C SER A 254 15.88 25.63 -4.29
N LEU A 255 15.81 25.66 -5.62
CA LEU A 255 15.94 24.47 -6.46
C LEU A 255 17.31 24.48 -7.15
N PRO A 256 17.94 23.31 -7.36
CA PRO A 256 19.19 23.20 -8.10
C PRO A 256 18.99 23.58 -9.57
N VAL A 257 20.02 24.15 -10.21
CA VAL A 257 19.97 24.53 -11.63
C VAL A 257 19.79 23.30 -12.53
N GLU A 258 20.24 22.13 -12.07
CA GLU A 258 20.12 20.85 -12.76
C GLU A 258 18.67 20.35 -12.86
N ILE A 259 17.70 21.04 -12.23
CA ILE A 259 16.27 20.78 -12.48
C ILE A 259 15.94 20.91 -13.97
N GLY A 260 16.63 21.80 -14.69
CA GLY A 260 16.47 21.98 -16.13
C GLY A 260 16.84 20.77 -16.97
N HIS A 261 17.58 19.79 -16.42
CA HIS A 261 17.85 18.53 -17.12
C HIS A 261 16.66 17.58 -17.15
N LEU A 262 15.62 17.84 -16.35
CA LEU A 262 14.43 17.00 -16.25
C LEU A 262 13.44 17.30 -17.39
N ASN A 263 13.84 17.03 -18.63
CA ASN A 263 13.08 17.36 -19.83
C ASN A 263 11.72 16.66 -19.92
N GLN A 264 11.51 15.58 -19.15
CA GLN A 264 10.25 14.83 -19.07
C GLN A 264 9.37 15.27 -17.89
N LEU A 265 9.80 16.24 -17.08
CA LEU A 265 9.06 16.72 -15.92
C LEU A 265 7.79 17.42 -16.37
N GLU A 266 6.63 16.93 -15.93
CA GLU A 266 5.31 17.46 -16.24
C GLU A 266 4.74 18.26 -15.06
N VAL A 267 5.02 17.81 -13.84
CA VAL A 267 4.46 18.36 -12.60
C VAL A 267 5.55 18.57 -11.57
N LEU A 268 5.66 19.80 -11.07
CA LEU A 268 6.53 20.18 -9.96
C LEU A 268 5.72 20.85 -8.85
N LYS A 269 5.56 20.17 -7.71
CA LYS A 269 4.92 20.73 -6.51
C LYS A 269 5.94 20.93 -5.41
N VAL A 270 6.23 22.19 -5.12
CA VAL A 270 7.15 22.63 -4.07
C VAL A 270 6.49 23.69 -3.19
N ASN A 271 5.16 23.71 -3.12
CA ASN A 271 4.40 24.63 -2.29
C ASN A 271 4.69 24.44 -0.80
N ASN A 272 4.50 25.50 -0.01
CA ASN A 272 4.81 25.52 1.42
C ASN A 272 6.29 25.16 1.71
N ASN A 273 7.20 25.76 0.93
CA ASN A 273 8.63 25.79 1.19
C ASN A 273 9.09 27.23 1.47
N ARG A 274 10.40 27.46 1.54
CA ARG A 274 11.04 28.78 1.70
C ARG A 274 11.71 29.25 0.39
N ILE A 275 11.24 28.74 -0.74
CA ILE A 275 11.75 29.09 -2.07
C ILE A 275 11.23 30.47 -2.43
N SER A 276 12.13 31.44 -2.59
CA SER A 276 11.79 32.81 -3.02
C SER A 276 11.90 33.00 -4.53
N THR A 277 12.79 32.25 -5.19
CA THR A 277 13.07 32.37 -6.62
C THR A 277 13.22 31.00 -7.25
N LEU A 278 12.86 30.89 -8.53
CA LEU A 278 13.12 29.72 -9.36
C LEU A 278 14.43 29.91 -10.14
N PRO A 279 15.22 28.84 -10.37
CA PRO A 279 16.32 28.89 -11.32
C PRO A 279 15.77 29.11 -12.74
N LEU A 280 16.46 29.92 -13.56
CA LEU A 280 16.07 30.18 -14.96
C LEU A 280 15.96 28.89 -15.78
N GLN A 281 16.76 27.88 -15.42
CA GLN A 281 16.79 26.55 -16.03
C GLN A 281 15.47 25.78 -15.90
N ILE A 282 14.52 26.23 -15.06
CA ILE A 282 13.18 25.66 -15.06
C ILE A 282 12.50 25.79 -16.43
N GLY A 283 12.90 26.79 -17.24
CA GLY A 283 12.45 26.94 -18.63
C GLY A 283 12.96 25.85 -19.57
N ASP A 284 14.01 25.11 -19.19
CA ASP A 284 14.53 23.99 -19.98
C ASP A 284 13.67 22.71 -19.81
N CYS A 285 12.79 22.67 -18.80
CA CYS A 285 11.82 21.60 -18.60
C CYS A 285 10.68 21.68 -19.63
N ILE A 286 10.96 21.30 -20.87
CA ILE A 286 10.03 21.45 -22.02
C ILE A 286 8.67 20.75 -21.88
N SER A 287 8.55 19.76 -20.98
CA SER A 287 7.29 19.02 -20.75
C SER A 287 6.49 19.58 -19.57
N LEU A 288 6.96 20.64 -18.90
CA LEU A 288 6.41 21.12 -17.64
C LEU A 288 5.09 21.84 -17.87
N VAL A 289 4.03 21.31 -17.25
CA VAL A 289 2.66 21.83 -17.39
C VAL A 289 2.20 22.51 -16.10
N GLU A 290 2.59 21.97 -14.94
CA GLU A 290 2.13 22.42 -13.64
C GLU A 290 3.30 22.72 -12.70
N VAL A 291 3.37 23.94 -12.19
CA VAL A 291 4.32 24.36 -11.15
C VAL A 291 3.57 24.99 -9.99
N THR A 292 3.78 24.50 -8.77
CA THR A 292 3.20 25.08 -7.56
C THR A 292 4.30 25.45 -6.55
N LEU A 293 4.44 26.73 -6.23
CA LEU A 293 5.50 27.29 -5.36
C LEU A 293 4.96 27.95 -4.08
N VAL A 294 3.83 28.63 -4.19
CA VAL A 294 3.14 29.35 -3.12
C VAL A 294 1.68 28.88 -3.12
N PHE A 295 0.78 29.44 -2.32
CA PHE A 295 -0.67 29.17 -2.43
C PHE A 295 -1.28 29.46 -3.83
N LEU A 296 -0.46 29.93 -4.79
CA LEU A 296 -0.81 30.12 -6.20
C LEU A 296 -0.23 28.98 -7.05
N VAL A 297 -1.09 28.34 -7.82
CA VAL A 297 -0.73 27.40 -8.90
C VAL A 297 -0.40 28.24 -10.13
N LEU A 298 0.82 28.12 -10.66
CA LEU A 298 1.20 28.71 -11.94
C LEU A 298 1.03 27.65 -13.02
N PHE A 299 0.19 27.94 -14.00
CA PHE A 299 0.15 27.17 -15.25
C PHE A 299 1.25 27.69 -16.15
N VAL A 300 2.16 26.80 -16.57
CA VAL A 300 3.19 27.15 -17.55
C VAL A 300 2.56 26.93 -18.93
N PRO A 301 2.29 27.98 -19.71
CA PRO A 301 1.87 27.80 -21.10
C PRO A 301 3.05 27.19 -21.87
N ASN A 302 2.79 26.25 -22.78
CA ASN A 302 3.81 25.58 -23.60
C ASN A 302 4.58 26.51 -24.56
N ASP A 303 4.41 27.83 -24.48
CA ASP A 303 5.12 28.81 -25.28
C ASP A 303 6.34 29.34 -24.51
N SER A 304 7.51 29.10 -25.10
CA SER A 304 8.87 29.33 -24.57
C SER A 304 9.24 30.80 -24.28
N ALA A 305 8.27 31.71 -24.16
CA ALA A 305 8.51 33.16 -24.05
C ALA A 305 8.13 33.77 -22.68
N PHE A 306 7.56 33.01 -21.73
CA PHE A 306 6.93 33.64 -20.55
C PHE A 306 7.83 33.82 -19.32
N LEU A 307 9.05 33.28 -19.30
CA LEU A 307 9.93 33.37 -18.12
C LEU A 307 10.87 34.60 -18.09
N GLU A 308 10.78 35.52 -19.06
CA GLU A 308 11.69 36.69 -19.07
C GLU A 308 11.27 37.85 -18.18
N HIS A 309 10.06 37.90 -17.62
CA HIS A 309 9.57 39.19 -17.09
C HIS A 309 8.90 39.28 -15.72
N GLU A 310 8.74 38.22 -14.93
CA GLU A 310 8.24 38.40 -13.55
C GLU A 310 8.72 37.29 -12.61
N LEU A 311 9.87 37.52 -11.96
CA LEU A 311 10.26 37.11 -10.59
C LEU A 311 11.45 37.97 -10.13
#